data_AF-A0A4R2MKM3-F1
#
_entry.id   AF-A0A4R2MKM3-F1
#
_cell.length_a   1.000
_cell.length_b   1.000
_cell.length_c   1.000
_cell.angle_alpha   90.00
_cell.angle_beta   90.00
_cell.angle_gamma   90.00
#
_symmetry.space_group_name_H-M   'P 1'
#
loop_
_entity.id
_entity.type
_entity.pdbx_description
1 polymer ?
#
loop_
_entity_poly.entity_id
_entity_poly.type
_entity_poly.pdbx_seq_one_letter_code
_entity_poly.pdbx_strand_id
1 'polypeptide(L)'
;MKLRTIAALFALSAPGIASAQTQEFTAYDWATLPKYCDARLRGDEASKNLWSDRIGQEHFIHVHHFCFGLHYLNKAKFTFDKRKKNEAIEQAIKQFDYVIQRWQPSSTFRADAIRYQQQARSMRMP
;
A
#
# COMPACT_ATOMS: atom_id res chain seq x y z
N MET A 1 15.29 29.80 -59.05
CA MET A 1 14.39 28.84 -58.37
C MET A 1 15.06 28.44 -57.05
N LYS A 2 14.61 28.98 -55.90
CA LYS A 2 15.24 28.74 -54.58
C LYS A 2 14.45 27.65 -53.85
N LEU A 3 15.06 26.49 -53.63
CA LEU A 3 14.47 25.39 -52.85
C LEU A 3 14.55 25.76 -51.35
N ARG A 4 13.40 25.88 -50.69
CA ARG A 4 13.32 26.09 -49.24
C ARG A 4 13.20 24.73 -48.56
N THR A 5 14.25 24.31 -47.85
CA THR A 5 14.23 23.12 -47.01
C THR A 5 13.38 23.41 -45.77
N ILE A 6 12.23 22.73 -45.65
CA ILE A 6 11.42 22.74 -44.42
C ILE A 6 11.92 21.57 -43.56
N ALA A 7 12.66 21.86 -42.49
CA ALA A 7 12.98 20.88 -41.46
C ALA A 7 11.77 20.75 -40.51
N ALA A 8 11.05 19.64 -40.60
CA ALA A 8 9.99 19.30 -39.64
C ALA A 8 10.64 18.73 -38.37
N LEU A 9 10.57 19.46 -37.25
CA LEU A 9 10.88 18.91 -35.93
C LEU A 9 9.76 17.98 -35.48
N PHE A 10 10.01 16.67 -35.52
CA PHE A 10 9.21 15.69 -34.79
C PHE A 10 9.52 15.79 -33.30
N ALA A 11 8.58 16.34 -32.52
CA ALA A 11 8.63 16.27 -31.07
C ALA A 11 8.36 14.81 -30.64
N LEU A 12 9.41 14.10 -30.18
CA LEU A 12 9.24 12.80 -29.54
C LEU A 12 8.57 12.98 -28.18
N SER A 13 7.25 12.75 -28.12
CA SER A 13 6.55 12.46 -26.88
C SER A 13 6.95 11.05 -26.42
N ALA A 14 7.93 10.94 -25.52
CA ALA A 14 8.25 9.68 -24.86
C ALA A 14 7.11 9.30 -23.90
N PRO A 15 6.46 8.13 -24.05
CA PRO A 15 5.52 7.64 -23.06
C PRO A 15 6.30 7.32 -21.78
N GLY A 16 5.96 8.01 -20.68
CA GLY A 16 6.49 7.69 -19.37
C GLY A 16 6.06 6.27 -18.99
N ILE A 17 7.01 5.34 -18.93
CA ILE A 17 6.77 3.99 -18.43
C ILE A 17 6.51 4.13 -16.93
N ALA A 18 5.24 4.08 -16.52
CA ALA A 18 4.87 3.92 -15.13
C ALA A 18 5.33 2.52 -14.69
N SER A 19 6.42 2.44 -13.92
CA SER A 19 6.82 1.19 -13.27
C SER A 19 5.77 0.85 -12.22
N ALA A 20 4.99 -0.21 -12.47
CA ALA A 20 4.20 -0.83 -11.42
C ALA A 20 5.19 -1.51 -10.47
N GLN A 21 5.50 -0.86 -9.34
CA GLN A 21 6.25 -1.51 -8.27
C GLN A 21 5.42 -2.70 -7.77
N THR A 22 5.84 -3.92 -8.12
CA THR A 22 5.38 -5.12 -7.43
C THR A 22 5.78 -4.98 -5.98
N GLN A 23 4.80 -5.05 -5.08
CA GLN A 23 5.09 -4.93 -3.65
C GLN A 23 5.73 -6.22 -3.17
N GLU A 24 7.06 -6.23 -3.11
CA GLU A 24 7.82 -7.39 -2.64
C GLU A 24 7.92 -7.39 -1.11
N PHE A 25 7.56 -8.52 -0.51
CA PHE A 25 7.67 -8.78 0.91
C PHE A 25 8.86 -9.72 1.16
N THR A 26 9.74 -9.32 2.06
CA THR A 26 10.83 -10.16 2.58
C THR A 26 10.30 -11.15 3.62
N ALA A 27 11.11 -12.15 4.00
CA ALA A 27 10.79 -13.05 5.11
C ALA A 27 10.56 -12.30 6.43
N TYR A 28 11.31 -11.21 6.65
CA TYR A 28 11.13 -10.34 7.83
C TYR A 28 9.78 -9.61 7.78
N ASP A 29 9.38 -9.10 6.62
CA ASP A 29 8.07 -8.43 6.48
C ASP A 29 6.94 -9.37 6.93
N TRP A 30 6.94 -10.61 6.42
CA TRP A 30 5.94 -11.61 6.81
C TRP A 30 5.97 -11.93 8.30
N ALA A 31 7.15 -12.05 8.90
CA ALA A 31 7.30 -12.33 10.33
C ALA A 31 6.74 -11.20 11.23
N THR A 32 6.68 -9.96 10.73
CA THR A 32 6.14 -8.81 11.48
C THR A 32 4.64 -8.57 11.29
N LEU A 33 4.00 -9.32 10.39
CA LEU A 33 2.60 -9.13 10.06
C LEU A 33 1.68 -10.10 10.82
N PRO A 34 0.46 -9.69 11.15
CA PRO A 34 -0.54 -10.58 11.71
C PRO A 34 -0.86 -11.76 10.78
N LYS A 35 -1.23 -12.92 11.35
CA LYS A 35 -1.55 -14.14 10.59
C LYS A 35 -2.68 -13.98 9.56
N TYR A 36 -3.63 -13.07 9.79
CA TYR A 36 -4.67 -12.78 8.79
C TYR A 36 -4.11 -12.11 7.52
N CYS A 37 -2.94 -11.46 7.60
CA CYS A 37 -2.26 -10.91 6.44
C CYS A 37 -1.64 -12.00 5.58
N ASP A 38 -1.02 -13.01 6.20
CA ASP A 38 -0.58 -14.21 5.48
C ASP A 38 -1.74 -14.87 4.76
N ALA A 39 -2.85 -15.12 5.48
CA ALA A 39 -4.04 -15.74 4.89
C ALA A 39 -4.60 -14.93 3.71
N ARG A 40 -4.75 -13.61 3.87
CA ARG A 40 -5.35 -12.76 2.83
C ARG A 40 -4.45 -12.57 1.60
N LEU A 41 -3.15 -12.41 1.80
CA LEU A 41 -2.21 -12.04 0.74
C LEU A 41 -1.61 -13.25 0.02
N ARG A 42 -1.39 -14.37 0.71
CA ARG A 42 -0.73 -15.56 0.13
C ARG A 42 -1.31 -16.91 0.56
N GLY A 43 -2.34 -16.92 1.42
CA GLY A 43 -2.98 -18.14 1.89
C GLY A 43 -3.72 -18.90 0.79
N ASP A 44 -3.88 -20.21 1.01
CA ASP A 44 -4.77 -21.06 0.23
C ASP A 44 -6.26 -20.72 0.51
N GLU A 45 -7.15 -21.39 -0.22
CA GLU A 45 -8.60 -21.19 -0.08
C GLU A 45 -9.10 -21.53 1.33
N ALA A 46 -8.61 -22.63 1.92
CA ALA A 46 -8.99 -23.04 3.26
C ALA A 46 -8.64 -21.98 4.32
N SER A 47 -7.43 -21.44 4.28
CA SER A 47 -6.99 -20.36 5.17
C SER A 47 -7.77 -19.07 4.95
N LYS A 48 -8.04 -18.72 3.69
CA LYS A 48 -8.87 -17.54 3.37
C LYS A 48 -10.28 -17.67 3.90
N ASN A 49 -10.92 -18.83 3.72
CA ASN A 49 -12.27 -19.08 4.21
C ASN A 49 -12.32 -19.03 5.74
N LEU A 50 -11.37 -19.68 6.42
CA LEU A 50 -11.27 -19.64 7.88
C LEU A 50 -11.17 -18.20 8.43
N TRP A 51 -10.34 -17.36 7.83
CA TRP A 51 -10.18 -15.98 8.27
C TRP A 51 -11.34 -15.09 7.84
N SER A 52 -11.96 -15.39 6.70
CA SER A 52 -13.17 -14.71 6.26
C SER A 52 -14.33 -14.93 7.23
N ASP A 53 -14.54 -16.17 7.68
CA ASP A 53 -15.58 -16.50 8.66
C ASP A 53 -15.36 -15.78 10.00
N ARG A 54 -14.10 -15.63 10.42
CA ARG A 54 -13.75 -14.96 11.68
C ARG A 54 -13.88 -13.44 11.62
N ILE A 55 -13.54 -12.84 10.48
CA ILE A 55 -13.49 -11.37 10.31
C ILE A 55 -14.80 -10.82 9.75
N GLY A 56 -15.57 -11.67 9.06
CA GLY A 56 -16.69 -11.31 8.20
C GLY A 56 -16.21 -11.03 6.78
N GLN A 57 -16.86 -11.66 5.79
CA GLN A 57 -16.50 -11.58 4.36
C GLN A 57 -16.33 -10.13 3.87
N GLU A 58 -17.30 -9.27 4.16
CA GLU A 58 -17.28 -7.85 3.76
C GLU A 58 -16.06 -7.09 4.31
N HIS A 59 -15.59 -7.44 5.49
CA HIS A 59 -14.38 -6.86 6.04
C HIS A 59 -13.12 -7.53 5.48
N PHE A 60 -13.13 -8.85 5.35
CA PHE A 60 -11.98 -9.66 4.94
C PHE A 60 -11.50 -9.33 3.53
N ILE A 61 -12.42 -9.04 2.60
CA ILE A 61 -12.03 -8.66 1.24
C ILE A 61 -11.11 -7.44 1.21
N HIS A 62 -11.24 -6.51 2.16
CA HIS A 62 -10.44 -5.28 2.26
C HIS A 62 -9.18 -5.40 3.14
N VAL A 63 -9.01 -6.51 3.86
CA VAL A 63 -7.85 -6.73 4.76
C VAL A 63 -6.52 -6.61 4.04
N HIS A 64 -6.45 -6.86 2.73
CA HIS A 64 -5.21 -6.71 1.96
C HIS A 64 -4.66 -5.27 2.02
N HIS A 65 -5.51 -4.26 1.94
CA HIS A 65 -5.10 -2.86 2.09
C HIS A 65 -4.57 -2.60 3.51
N PHE A 66 -5.24 -3.08 4.54
CA PHE A 66 -4.74 -2.95 5.91
C PHE A 66 -3.35 -3.58 6.09
N CYS A 67 -3.14 -4.77 5.52
CA CYS A 67 -1.86 -5.46 5.56
C CYS A 67 -0.77 -4.73 4.78
N PHE A 68 -1.09 -4.13 3.63
CA PHE A 68 -0.16 -3.24 2.92
C PHE A 68 0.17 -2.00 3.75
N GLY A 69 -0.80 -1.41 4.44
CA GLY A 69 -0.59 -0.29 5.35
C GLY A 69 0.38 -0.64 6.47
N LEU A 70 0.20 -1.80 7.12
CA LEU A 70 1.12 -2.30 8.14
C LEU A 70 2.53 -2.53 7.59
N HIS A 71 2.66 -3.13 6.41
CA HIS A 71 3.95 -3.33 5.77
C HIS A 71 4.69 -2.00 5.55
N TYR A 72 4.01 -1.01 4.94
CA TYR A 72 4.61 0.29 4.70
C TYR A 72 4.95 1.06 5.98
N LEU A 73 4.10 0.95 7.00
CA LEU A 73 4.38 1.53 8.31
C LEU A 73 5.63 0.90 8.93
N ASN A 74 5.76 -0.43 8.88
CA ASN A 74 6.94 -1.12 9.39
C ASN A 74 8.19 -0.74 8.58
N LYS A 75 8.10 -0.68 7.25
CA LYS A 75 9.17 -0.20 6.37
C LYS A 75 9.62 1.22 6.75
N ALA A 76 8.69 2.12 7.02
CA ALA A 76 8.99 3.49 7.42
C ALA A 76 9.72 3.58 8.77
N LYS A 77 9.46 2.66 9.72
CA LYS A 77 10.16 2.63 11.02
C LYS A 77 11.65 2.37 10.88
N PHE A 78 12.04 1.56 9.90
CA PHE A 78 13.42 1.14 9.69
C PHE A 78 14.12 1.83 8.50
N THR A 79 13.46 2.79 7.85
CA THR A 79 14.04 3.58 6.76
C THR A 79 14.60 4.89 7.29
N PHE A 80 15.90 5.14 7.07
CA PHE A 80 16.58 6.36 7.50
C PHE A 80 16.64 7.45 6.43
N ASP A 81 16.60 7.07 5.16
CA ASP A 81 16.52 8.02 4.05
C ASP A 81 15.19 8.79 4.11
N LYS A 82 15.25 10.12 4.23
CA LYS A 82 14.08 10.99 4.43
C LYS A 82 13.04 10.79 3.34
N ARG A 83 13.46 10.75 2.07
CA ARG A 83 12.55 10.67 0.93
C ARG A 83 11.83 9.33 0.92
N LYS A 84 12.59 8.22 0.99
CA LYS A 84 12.04 6.86 1.03
C LYS A 84 11.15 6.63 2.25
N LYS A 85 11.51 7.20 3.40
CA LYS A 85 10.69 7.13 4.62
C LYS A 85 9.36 7.84 4.42
N ASN A 86 9.38 9.08 3.93
CA ASN A 86 8.15 9.83 3.68
C ASN A 86 7.30 9.16 2.59
N GLU A 87 7.90 8.60 1.53
CA GLU A 87 7.18 7.79 0.53
C GLU A 87 6.47 6.58 1.17
N ALA A 88 7.15 5.83 2.03
CA ALA A 88 6.53 4.72 2.75
C ALA A 88 5.41 5.18 3.69
N ILE A 89 5.58 6.33 4.37
CA ILE A 89 4.53 6.92 5.22
C ILE A 89 3.29 7.28 4.40
N GLU A 90 3.46 7.92 3.24
CA GLU A 90 2.33 8.26 2.36
C GLU A 90 1.59 7.02 1.87
N GLN A 91 2.33 5.97 1.50
CA GLN A 91 1.71 4.70 1.13
C GLN A 91 0.94 4.09 2.30
N ALA A 92 1.52 4.05 3.51
CA ALA A 92 0.84 3.54 4.69
C ALA A 92 -0.48 4.28 4.95
N ILE A 93 -0.46 5.63 4.92
CA ILE A 93 -1.64 6.47 5.12
C ILE A 93 -2.72 6.16 4.08
N LYS A 94 -2.37 6.11 2.79
CA LYS A 94 -3.30 5.81 1.70
C LYS A 94 -3.99 4.45 1.89
N GLN A 95 -3.23 3.44 2.32
CA GLN A 95 -3.76 2.10 2.56
C GLN A 95 -4.73 2.08 3.76
N PHE A 96 -4.40 2.79 4.84
CA PHE A 96 -5.30 2.89 5.99
C PHE A 96 -6.57 3.71 5.68
N ASP A 97 -6.45 4.81 4.92
CA ASP A 97 -7.60 5.61 4.47
C ASP A 97 -8.61 4.75 3.70
N TYR A 98 -8.13 3.86 2.82
CA TYR A 98 -8.98 2.97 2.03
C TYR A 98 -9.90 2.11 2.91
N VAL A 99 -9.34 1.49 3.96
CA VAL A 99 -10.10 0.59 4.84
C VAL A 99 -10.94 1.34 5.86
N ILE A 100 -10.51 2.53 6.30
CA ILE A 100 -11.31 3.40 7.19
C ILE A 100 -12.62 3.84 6.53
N GLN A 101 -12.60 4.04 5.21
CA GLN A 101 -13.78 4.41 4.42
C GLN A 101 -14.74 3.25 4.13
N ARG A 102 -14.29 1.99 4.29
CA ARG A 102 -15.06 0.80 3.88
C ARG A 102 -15.55 -0.04 5.04
N TRP A 103 -14.75 -0.14 6.11
CA TRP A 103 -15.17 -0.82 7.30
C TRP A 103 -16.18 0.01 8.08
N GLN A 104 -17.13 -0.67 8.74
CA GLN A 104 -18.15 -0.01 9.53
C GLN A 104 -17.54 0.74 10.73
N PRO A 105 -18.16 1.84 11.22
CA PRO A 105 -17.66 2.60 12.36
C PRO A 105 -17.40 1.77 13.63
N SER A 106 -18.22 0.74 13.87
CA SER A 106 -18.13 -0.19 15.00
C SER A 106 -17.06 -1.28 14.85
N SER A 107 -16.43 -1.39 13.67
CA SER A 107 -15.40 -2.41 13.41
C SER A 107 -14.13 -2.11 14.21
N THR A 108 -13.64 -3.10 14.96
CA THR A 108 -12.35 -3.02 15.66
C THR A 108 -11.19 -2.84 14.67
N PHE A 109 -11.26 -3.49 13.50
CA PHE A 109 -10.30 -3.30 12.42
C PHE A 109 -10.23 -1.85 11.94
N ARG A 110 -11.38 -1.15 11.90
CA ARG A 110 -11.42 0.27 11.57
C ARG A 110 -10.74 1.12 12.64
N ALA A 111 -11.03 0.83 13.92
CA ALA A 111 -10.36 1.52 15.02
C ALA A 111 -8.84 1.33 14.97
N ASP A 112 -8.37 0.12 14.65
CA ASP A 112 -6.95 -0.20 14.46
C ASP A 112 -6.35 0.59 13.30
N ALA A 113 -7.05 0.66 12.16
CA ALA A 113 -6.59 1.40 10.99
C ALA A 113 -6.41 2.89 11.29
N ILE A 114 -7.34 3.48 12.06
CA ILE A 114 -7.25 4.87 12.51
C ILE A 114 -5.99 5.08 13.36
N ARG A 115 -5.73 4.19 14.33
CA ARG A 115 -4.54 4.30 15.19
C ARG A 115 -3.25 4.19 14.39
N TYR A 116 -3.15 3.21 13.49
CA TYR A 116 -1.95 3.04 12.66
C TYR A 116 -1.75 4.19 11.66
N GLN A 117 -2.84 4.75 11.13
CA GLN A 117 -2.76 5.95 10.32
C GLN A 117 -2.20 7.13 11.11
N GLN A 118 -2.71 7.37 12.32
CA GLN A 118 -2.21 8.45 13.18
C GLN A 118 -0.72 8.27 13.50
N GLN A 119 -0.30 7.03 13.78
CA GLN A 119 1.11 6.70 13.94
C GLN A 119 1.94 7.00 12.68
N ALA A 120 1.45 6.66 11.49
CA ALA A 120 2.15 6.98 10.25
C ALA A 120 2.30 8.50 10.08
N ARG A 121 1.23 9.26 10.33
CA ARG A 121 1.23 10.74 10.25
C ARG A 121 2.23 11.36 11.21
N SER A 122 2.37 10.83 12.44
CA SER A 122 3.33 11.36 13.42
C SER A 122 4.79 11.05 13.11
N MET A 123 5.07 10.12 12.18
CA MET A 123 6.43 9.75 11.78
C MET A 123 6.99 10.60 10.64
N ARG A 124 6.20 11.51 10.06
CA ARG A 124 6.59 12.30 8.91
C ARG A 124 7.75 13.23 9.27
N MET A 125 8.80 13.20 8.47
CA MET A 125 9.95 14.08 8.67
C MET A 125 9.68 15.45 8.02
N PRO A 126 9.96 16.56 8.72
CA PRO A 126 9.90 17.91 8.16
C PRO A 126 10.95 18.04 7.05
#